data_AF-A0A2H6ICK0-F1
#
_entry.id   AF-A0A2H6ICK0-F1
#
_cell.length_a   1.000
_cell.length_b   1.000
_cell.length_c   1.000
_cell.angle_alpha   90.00
_cell.angle_beta   90.00
_cell.angle_gamma   90.00
#
_symmetry.space_group_name_H-M   'P 1'
#
loop_
_entity.id
_entity.type
_entity.pdbx_description
1 polymer ?
#
loop_
_entity_poly.entity_id
_entity_poly.type
_entity_poly.pdbx_seq_one_letter_code
_entity_poly.pdbx_strand_id
1 'polypeptide(L)'
;MDKYLTGAPLDKLFEEVSCGNAGVKGEKVIVPLDRYDGVMTRLESFDTKKWHNKLALHRFLSYRCDREFIVRYIARNPEFISNLSVRAYLYAVSDVDVLVRLHEFGLLPESERLRAVATIRELAIDIPDSGFLREEIRGLMTHEEFIHLLEHVQTTLLPNLDRHIEQWRYNYNSDDDPEIYFDDLKSALQDYGKEFEENENAVERITKALADIDLLIEELQSEIPEKSDEDGSLGRRAQEEAQNSARSIFDDVDM
;
A
#
# COMPACT_ATOMS: atom_id res chain seq x y z
N MET A 1 -31.08 3.41 12.97
CA MET A 1 -29.69 3.88 13.04
C MET A 1 -28.99 3.35 14.28
N ASP A 2 -29.43 3.70 15.50
CA ASP A 2 -28.75 3.28 16.74
C ASP A 2 -28.55 1.76 16.86
N LYS A 3 -29.57 0.94 16.55
CA LYS A 3 -29.45 -0.53 16.54
C LYS A 3 -28.45 -1.07 15.50
N TYR A 4 -28.32 -0.38 14.36
CA TYR A 4 -27.39 -0.76 13.30
C TYR A 4 -25.96 -0.36 13.69
N LEU A 5 -25.79 0.86 14.21
CA LEU A 5 -24.51 1.33 14.71
C LEU A 5 -24.00 0.48 15.87
N THR A 6 -24.84 -0.09 16.73
CA THR A 6 -24.40 -0.97 17.82
C THR A 6 -24.20 -2.42 17.41
N GLY A 7 -24.89 -2.90 16.37
CA GLY A 7 -24.97 -4.33 16.03
C GLY A 7 -24.18 -4.77 14.79
N ALA A 8 -23.85 -3.87 13.86
CA ALA A 8 -23.15 -4.22 12.63
C ALA A 8 -21.68 -4.59 12.91
N PRO A 9 -21.08 -5.62 12.28
CA PRO A 9 -19.65 -5.86 12.32
C PRO A 9 -18.82 -4.61 11.94
N LEU A 10 -17.67 -4.40 12.56
CA LEU A 10 -16.89 -3.14 12.41
C LEU A 10 -16.35 -2.96 10.99
N ASP A 11 -15.97 -4.05 10.32
CA ASP A 11 -15.63 -4.10 8.90
C ASP A 11 -16.77 -3.54 8.02
N LYS A 12 -18.00 -4.01 8.23
CA LYS A 12 -19.17 -3.49 7.50
C LYS A 12 -19.49 -2.04 7.87
N LEU A 13 -19.27 -1.66 9.12
CA LEU A 13 -19.46 -0.28 9.56
C LEU A 13 -18.54 0.65 8.78
N PHE A 14 -17.27 0.31 8.61
CA PHE A 14 -16.32 1.14 7.86
C PHE A 14 -16.64 1.25 6.37
N GLU A 15 -17.28 0.23 5.78
CA GLU A 15 -17.66 0.25 4.37
C GLU A 15 -18.98 0.98 4.08
N GLU A 16 -19.93 0.94 5.01
CA GLU A 16 -21.30 1.41 4.76
C GLU A 16 -21.60 2.76 5.41
N VAL A 17 -20.76 3.19 6.35
CA VAL A 17 -20.99 4.39 7.16
C VAL A 17 -20.01 5.51 6.83
N SER A 18 -20.49 6.74 6.94
CA SER A 18 -19.68 7.96 7.06
C SER A 18 -20.05 8.70 8.33
N CYS A 19 -19.09 9.38 8.95
CA CYS A 19 -19.34 10.28 10.07
C CYS A 19 -19.34 11.72 9.56
N GLY A 20 -20.53 12.31 9.47
CA GLY A 20 -20.75 13.56 8.76
C GLY A 20 -20.78 13.38 7.25
N ASN A 21 -21.05 14.46 6.52
CA ASN A 21 -21.01 14.43 5.06
C ASN A 21 -19.56 14.51 4.58
N ALA A 22 -18.90 13.36 4.52
CA ALA A 22 -17.53 13.23 4.04
C ALA A 22 -17.42 13.22 2.49
N GLY A 23 -18.54 13.36 1.77
CA GLY A 23 -18.56 13.42 0.30
C GLY A 23 -18.22 12.10 -0.39
N VAL A 24 -18.40 10.95 0.28
CA VAL A 24 -17.98 9.64 -0.20
C VAL A 24 -19.07 8.98 -1.03
N LYS A 25 -18.71 8.43 -2.19
CA LYS A 25 -19.63 7.60 -2.98
C LYS A 25 -19.82 6.23 -2.33
N GLY A 26 -21.08 5.79 -2.20
CA GLY A 26 -21.42 4.46 -1.69
C GLY A 26 -21.69 4.39 -0.17
N GLU A 27 -21.73 5.53 0.52
CA GLU A 27 -22.24 5.57 1.89
C GLU A 27 -23.72 5.19 1.92
N LYS A 28 -24.08 4.24 2.78
CA LYS A 28 -25.48 3.84 3.00
C LYS A 28 -26.07 4.61 4.18
N VAL A 29 -25.22 5.06 5.09
CA VAL A 29 -25.61 5.73 6.34
C VAL A 29 -24.65 6.87 6.65
N ILE A 30 -25.17 8.10 6.70
CA ILE A 30 -24.45 9.28 7.20
C ILE A 30 -24.77 9.43 8.70
N VAL A 31 -23.78 9.25 9.56
CA VAL A 31 -23.93 9.40 11.01
C VAL A 31 -23.92 10.89 11.37
N PRO A 32 -24.95 11.38 12.09
CA PRO A 32 -25.01 12.75 12.56
C PRO A 32 -24.10 12.96 13.78
N LEU A 33 -23.77 14.22 14.04
CA LEU A 33 -22.85 14.65 15.09
C LEU A 33 -23.19 14.12 16.50
N ASP A 34 -24.48 14.05 16.84
CA ASP A 34 -24.97 13.58 18.14
C ASP A 34 -24.81 12.06 18.35
N ARG A 35 -24.30 11.34 17.34
CA ARG A 35 -24.08 9.89 17.37
C ARG A 35 -22.61 9.49 17.22
N TYR A 36 -21.70 10.45 17.10
CA TYR A 36 -20.25 10.17 17.00
C TYR A 36 -19.71 9.40 18.19
N ASP A 37 -20.15 9.73 19.40
CA ASP A 37 -19.67 9.05 20.61
C ASP A 37 -19.99 7.55 20.58
N GLY A 38 -21.16 7.18 20.03
CA GLY A 38 -21.55 5.78 19.86
C GLY A 38 -20.66 5.04 18.88
N VAL A 39 -20.23 5.69 17.78
CA VAL A 39 -19.26 5.11 16.84
C VAL A 39 -17.89 4.97 17.51
N MET A 40 -17.41 6.01 18.19
CA MET A 40 -16.10 6.01 18.86
C MET A 40 -15.96 4.91 19.91
N THR A 41 -16.97 4.70 20.75
CA THR A 41 -16.99 3.62 21.73
C THR A 41 -16.86 2.24 21.09
N ARG A 42 -17.30 2.08 19.84
CA ARG A 42 -17.07 0.83 19.10
C ARG A 42 -15.64 0.72 18.59
N LEU A 43 -15.05 1.82 18.13
CA LEU A 43 -13.66 1.84 17.67
C LEU A 43 -12.69 1.49 18.81
N GLU A 44 -13.00 1.88 20.04
CA GLU A 44 -12.20 1.54 21.24
C GLU A 44 -12.06 0.02 21.46
N SER A 45 -13.06 -0.77 21.03
CA SER A 45 -13.02 -2.24 21.10
C SER A 45 -12.31 -2.90 19.92
N PHE A 46 -11.84 -2.12 18.94
CA PHE A 46 -11.28 -2.64 17.71
C PHE A 46 -9.79 -2.98 17.85
N ASP A 47 -9.45 -4.24 17.59
CA ASP A 47 -8.07 -4.72 17.70
C ASP A 47 -7.21 -4.24 16.53
N THR A 48 -6.56 -3.09 16.70
CA THR A 48 -5.66 -2.49 15.71
C THR A 48 -4.26 -3.10 15.68
N LYS A 49 -3.97 -4.12 16.52
CA LYS A 49 -2.71 -4.87 16.42
C LYS A 49 -2.65 -5.70 15.14
N LYS A 50 -3.80 -6.06 14.58
CA LYS A 50 -3.91 -6.73 13.29
C LYS A 50 -3.82 -5.71 12.17
N TRP A 51 -2.90 -5.94 11.22
CA TRP A 51 -2.63 -5.00 10.13
C TRP A 51 -3.90 -4.64 9.32
N HIS A 52 -4.77 -5.60 9.01
CA HIS A 52 -5.99 -5.36 8.24
C HIS A 52 -7.02 -4.52 9.00
N ASN A 53 -7.09 -4.67 10.33
CA ASN A 53 -7.93 -3.83 11.17
C ASN A 53 -7.36 -2.40 11.24
N LYS A 54 -6.05 -2.25 11.45
CA LYS A 54 -5.41 -0.93 11.40
C LYS A 54 -5.69 -0.22 10.07
N LEU A 55 -5.51 -0.94 8.96
CA LEU A 55 -5.82 -0.45 7.61
C LEU A 55 -7.28 0.00 7.47
N ALA A 56 -8.23 -0.81 7.94
CA ALA A 56 -9.65 -0.48 7.85
C ALA A 56 -10.01 0.78 8.66
N LEU A 57 -9.47 0.90 9.88
CA LEU A 57 -9.63 2.08 10.71
C LEU A 57 -9.03 3.33 10.04
N HIS A 58 -7.81 3.21 9.51
CA HIS A 58 -7.13 4.34 8.87
C HIS A 58 -7.89 4.81 7.63
N ARG A 59 -8.35 3.89 6.77
CA ARG A 59 -9.20 4.23 5.63
C ARG A 59 -10.51 4.91 6.05
N PHE A 60 -11.12 4.44 7.13
CA PHE A 60 -12.32 5.08 7.67
C PHE A 60 -12.06 6.51 8.10
N LEU A 61 -10.99 6.75 8.88
CA LEU A 61 -10.60 8.09 9.32
C LEU A 61 -10.22 9.00 8.14
N SER A 62 -9.46 8.48 7.18
CA SER A 62 -8.98 9.23 6.02
C SER A 62 -10.05 9.55 5.01
N TYR A 63 -11.07 8.72 4.83
CA TYR A 63 -11.99 8.93 3.71
C TYR A 63 -13.43 9.16 4.15
N ARG A 64 -13.85 8.71 5.35
CA ARG A 64 -15.27 8.65 5.74
C ARG A 64 -15.61 9.46 6.97
N CYS A 65 -14.65 10.14 7.56
CA CYS A 65 -14.85 11.00 8.72
C CYS A 65 -14.67 12.46 8.35
N ASP A 66 -15.62 13.29 8.75
CA ASP A 66 -15.46 14.73 8.70
C ASP A 66 -14.48 15.24 9.78
N ARG A 67 -14.20 16.54 9.72
CA ARG A 67 -13.27 17.20 10.63
C ARG A 67 -13.68 17.06 12.10
N GLU A 68 -14.96 17.18 12.41
CA GLU A 68 -15.45 17.19 13.79
C GLU A 68 -15.35 15.80 14.42
N PHE A 69 -15.60 14.74 13.65
CA PHE A 69 -15.34 13.37 14.10
C PHE A 69 -13.85 13.18 14.43
N ILE A 70 -12.96 13.61 13.54
CA ILE A 70 -11.51 13.43 13.72
C ILE A 70 -10.99 14.21 14.93
N VAL A 71 -11.45 15.45 15.15
CA VAL A 71 -11.11 16.24 16.35
C VAL A 71 -11.43 15.47 17.63
N ARG A 72 -12.64 14.92 17.73
CA ARG A 72 -13.07 14.14 18.89
C ARG A 72 -12.29 12.83 19.03
N TYR A 73 -11.97 12.18 17.91
CA TYR A 73 -11.20 10.95 17.90
C TYR A 73 -9.78 11.18 18.45
N ILE A 74 -9.09 12.24 18.02
CA ILE A 74 -7.76 12.61 18.53
C ILE A 74 -7.84 12.99 20.01
N ALA A 75 -8.88 13.72 20.44
CA ALA A 75 -9.05 14.09 21.84
C ALA A 75 -9.19 12.87 22.76
N ARG A 76 -9.79 11.77 22.28
CA ARG A 76 -9.87 10.48 23.01
C ARG A 76 -8.59 9.65 22.92
N ASN A 77 -7.77 9.87 21.89
CA ASN A 77 -6.58 9.09 21.58
C ASN A 77 -5.37 10.03 21.42
N PRO A 78 -4.84 10.61 22.51
CA PRO A 78 -3.84 11.68 22.43
C PRO A 78 -2.53 11.24 21.77
N GLU A 79 -2.18 9.95 21.86
CA GLU A 79 -0.99 9.37 21.23
C GLU A 79 -1.24 8.91 19.77
N PHE A 80 -2.43 9.14 19.21
CA PHE A 80 -2.74 8.64 17.88
C PHE A 80 -1.80 9.22 16.81
N ILE A 81 -1.61 10.54 16.82
CA ILE A 81 -0.80 11.24 15.81
C ILE A 81 0.68 10.89 15.97
N SER A 82 1.20 10.84 17.21
CA SER A 82 2.60 10.51 17.49
C SER A 82 2.98 9.09 17.04
N ASN A 83 2.00 8.18 16.99
CA ASN A 83 2.20 6.81 16.53
C ASN A 83 2.06 6.62 15.01
N LEU A 84 1.67 7.64 14.24
CA LEU A 84 1.65 7.57 12.77
C LEU A 84 3.07 7.62 12.22
N SER A 85 3.38 6.70 11.31
CA SER A 85 4.71 6.58 10.71
C SER A 85 4.66 6.53 9.18
N VAL A 86 5.58 7.24 8.54
CA VAL A 86 5.85 7.10 7.11
C VAL A 86 6.86 5.98 6.88
N ARG A 87 6.65 5.17 5.85
CA ARG A 87 7.54 4.06 5.44
C ARG A 87 7.57 3.99 3.91
N ALA A 88 8.51 3.22 3.37
CA ALA A 88 8.59 2.94 1.94
C ALA A 88 7.28 2.38 1.40
N TYR A 89 7.06 2.53 0.10
CA TYR A 89 5.83 2.21 -0.60
C TYR A 89 4.69 3.06 -0.06
N LEU A 90 4.83 4.38 -0.20
CA LEU A 90 3.88 5.38 0.32
C LEU A 90 2.44 5.09 -0.13
N TYR A 91 2.22 4.37 -1.23
CA TYR A 91 0.89 3.98 -1.71
C TYR A 91 0.24 2.87 -0.88
N ALA A 92 1.03 2.03 -0.21
CA ALA A 92 0.58 0.91 0.59
C ALA A 92 0.44 1.27 2.09
N VAL A 93 1.05 2.38 2.54
CA VAL A 93 1.10 2.76 3.95
C VAL A 93 -0.12 3.60 4.34
N SER A 94 -1.09 2.97 4.99
CA SER A 94 -2.33 3.64 5.43
C SER A 94 -2.13 4.78 6.43
N ASP A 95 -1.00 4.83 7.11
CA ASP A 95 -0.68 5.94 8.03
C ASP A 95 -0.51 7.26 7.25
N VAL A 96 -0.02 7.20 6.01
CA VAL A 96 0.18 8.37 5.13
C VAL A 96 -1.16 8.99 4.76
N ASP A 97 -2.16 8.17 4.41
CA ASP A 97 -3.52 8.64 4.13
C ASP A 97 -4.12 9.40 5.33
N VAL A 98 -3.81 8.98 6.55
CA VAL A 98 -4.28 9.65 7.77
C VAL A 98 -3.55 10.97 7.95
N LEU A 99 -2.23 11.00 7.75
CA LEU A 99 -1.44 12.23 7.82
C LEU A 99 -1.93 13.29 6.83
N VAL A 100 -2.19 12.89 5.58
CA VAL A 100 -2.78 13.76 4.55
C VAL A 100 -4.11 14.34 5.05
N ARG A 101 -5.04 13.49 5.49
CA ARG A 101 -6.35 13.98 5.95
C ARG A 101 -6.24 14.92 7.16
N LEU A 102 -5.36 14.61 8.11
CA LEU A 102 -5.10 15.49 9.25
C LEU A 102 -4.56 16.85 8.80
N HIS A 103 -3.68 16.87 7.80
CA HIS A 103 -3.14 18.10 7.24
C HIS A 103 -4.23 18.93 6.53
N GLU A 104 -5.06 18.31 5.69
CA GLU A 104 -6.19 18.96 5.00
C GLU A 104 -7.15 19.66 5.98
N PHE A 105 -7.39 19.04 7.14
CA PHE A 105 -8.26 19.61 8.17
C PHE A 105 -7.58 20.58 9.14
N GLY A 106 -6.28 20.83 8.96
CA GLY A 106 -5.48 21.67 9.86
C GLY A 106 -5.36 21.09 11.28
N LEU A 107 -5.35 19.75 11.39
CA LEU A 107 -5.27 19.00 12.63
C LEU A 107 -3.90 18.33 12.85
N LEU A 108 -3.06 18.26 11.82
CA LEU A 108 -1.70 17.72 11.92
C LEU A 108 -0.76 18.76 12.57
N PRO A 109 -0.14 18.48 13.73
CA PRO A 109 0.88 19.35 14.30
C PRO A 109 2.06 19.51 13.36
N GLU A 110 2.61 20.73 13.28
CA GLU A 110 3.69 21.04 12.35
C GLU A 110 4.95 20.19 12.54
N SER A 111 5.28 19.83 13.79
CA SER A 111 6.39 18.91 14.07
C SER A 111 6.20 17.54 13.43
N GLU A 112 4.96 17.04 13.37
CA GLU A 112 4.63 15.74 12.79
C GLU A 112 4.56 15.79 11.27
N ARG A 113 4.10 16.92 10.72
CA ARG A 113 4.20 17.19 9.28
C ARG A 113 5.67 17.20 8.83
N LEU A 114 6.53 17.96 9.51
CA LEU A 114 7.96 18.04 9.20
C LEU A 114 8.66 16.69 9.33
N ARG A 115 8.31 15.90 10.37
CA ARG A 115 8.82 14.52 10.52
C ARG A 115 8.44 13.65 9.32
N ALA A 116 7.18 13.72 8.88
CA ALA A 116 6.72 12.97 7.72
C ALA A 116 7.46 13.40 6.44
N VAL A 117 7.59 14.71 6.18
CA VAL A 117 8.32 15.25 5.01
C VAL A 117 9.78 14.83 5.02
N ALA A 118 10.45 14.87 6.19
CA ALA A 118 11.83 14.41 6.32
C ALA A 118 11.98 12.93 5.95
N THR A 119 11.09 12.06 6.44
CA THR A 119 11.11 10.63 6.09
C THR A 119 10.79 10.40 4.61
N ILE A 120 9.85 11.13 4.02
CA ILE A 120 9.57 11.05 2.57
C ILE A 120 10.82 11.41 1.76
N ARG A 121 11.55 12.46 2.18
CA ARG A 121 12.80 12.89 1.54
C ARG A 121 13.90 11.82 1.60
N GLU A 122 14.03 11.14 2.74
CA GLU A 122 14.97 10.02 2.90
C GLU A 122 14.58 8.84 2.00
N LEU A 123 13.31 8.45 2.01
CA LEU A 123 12.79 7.35 1.21
C LEU A 123 12.99 7.58 -0.29
N ALA A 124 12.77 8.81 -0.78
CA ALA A 124 12.97 9.16 -2.19
C ALA A 124 14.37 8.81 -2.72
N ILE A 125 15.38 8.69 -1.85
CA ILE A 125 16.74 8.29 -2.18
C ILE A 125 17.01 6.83 -1.80
N ASP A 126 16.77 6.45 -0.54
CA ASP A 126 17.21 5.15 0.00
C ASP A 126 16.46 3.97 -0.61
N ILE A 127 15.14 4.12 -0.77
CA ILE A 127 14.25 3.15 -1.40
C ILE A 127 13.39 3.94 -2.40
N PRO A 128 13.92 4.20 -3.62
CA PRO A 128 13.31 5.14 -4.56
C PRO A 128 11.80 4.95 -4.68
N ASP A 129 11.05 5.93 -4.19
CA ASP A 129 9.59 5.91 -4.09
C ASP A 129 9.07 7.24 -4.60
N SER A 130 8.41 7.21 -5.76
CA SER A 130 7.80 8.38 -6.40
C SER A 130 6.46 8.79 -5.78
N GLY A 131 5.98 8.08 -4.75
CA GLY A 131 4.64 8.25 -4.20
C GLY A 131 4.37 9.66 -3.66
N PHE A 132 5.41 10.46 -3.39
CA PHE A 132 5.29 11.87 -3.00
C PHE A 132 4.84 12.80 -4.13
N LEU A 133 4.94 12.36 -5.39
CA LEU A 133 4.47 13.11 -6.56
C LEU A 133 2.93 13.13 -6.67
N ARG A 134 2.25 12.19 -5.99
CA ARG A 134 0.78 12.16 -5.93
C ARG A 134 0.26 13.42 -5.26
N GLU A 135 -0.79 14.00 -5.83
CA GLU A 135 -1.34 15.31 -5.44
C GLU A 135 -1.63 15.38 -3.93
N GLU A 136 -2.19 14.32 -3.37
CA GLU A 136 -2.59 14.24 -1.97
C GLU A 136 -1.39 14.30 -1.02
N ILE A 137 -0.32 13.57 -1.34
CA ILE A 137 0.91 13.55 -0.53
C ILE A 137 1.74 14.81 -0.77
N ARG A 138 1.75 15.32 -2.01
CA ARG A 138 2.36 16.61 -2.32
C ARG A 138 1.77 17.72 -1.46
N GLY A 139 0.48 17.64 -1.14
CA GLY A 139 -0.21 18.55 -0.22
C GLY A 139 0.38 18.62 1.19
N LEU A 140 1.15 17.62 1.64
CA LEU A 140 1.87 17.68 2.93
C LEU A 140 3.07 18.62 2.91
N MET A 141 3.57 18.97 1.73
CA MET A 141 4.77 19.77 1.54
C MET A 141 4.41 21.18 1.09
N THR A 142 5.19 22.14 1.56
CA THR A 142 5.24 23.45 0.94
C THR A 142 5.85 23.36 -0.45
N HIS A 143 5.61 24.39 -1.28
CA HIS A 143 6.21 24.47 -2.60
C HIS A 143 7.75 24.41 -2.55
N GLU A 144 8.36 25.08 -1.58
CA GLU A 144 9.81 25.08 -1.38
C GLU A 144 10.33 23.70 -0.97
N GLU A 145 9.71 23.03 0.00
CA GLU A 145 10.09 21.67 0.42
C GLU A 145 10.00 20.67 -0.74
N PHE A 146 8.98 20.79 -1.59
CA PHE A 146 8.82 19.96 -2.77
C PHE A 146 9.96 20.18 -3.79
N ILE A 147 10.32 21.44 -4.07
CA ILE A 147 11.45 21.76 -4.95
C ILE A 147 12.76 21.18 -4.38
N HIS A 148 13.05 21.41 -3.10
CA HIS A 148 14.26 20.88 -2.46
C HIS A 148 14.31 19.35 -2.49
N LEU A 149 13.16 18.68 -2.41
CA LEU A 149 13.07 17.23 -2.52
C LEU A 149 13.39 16.74 -3.94
N LEU A 150 12.84 17.41 -4.98
CA LEU A 150 13.20 17.11 -6.37
C LEU A 150 14.68 17.37 -6.67
N GLU A 151 15.23 18.49 -6.18
CA GLU A 151 16.66 18.77 -6.27
C GLU A 151 17.48 17.69 -5.56
N HIS A 152 17.01 17.17 -4.43
CA HIS A 152 17.67 16.09 -3.72
C HIS A 152 17.70 14.80 -4.55
N VAL A 153 16.58 14.41 -5.17
CA VAL A 153 16.52 13.28 -6.11
C VAL A 153 17.51 13.49 -7.25
N GLN A 154 17.49 14.68 -7.87
CA GLN A 154 18.35 14.99 -9.01
C GLN A 154 19.85 14.96 -8.67
N THR A 155 20.23 15.49 -7.51
CA THR A 155 21.66 15.66 -7.13
C THR A 155 22.22 14.48 -6.36
N THR A 156 21.35 13.64 -5.77
CA THR A 156 21.77 12.54 -4.89
C THR A 156 21.40 11.17 -5.46
N LEU A 157 20.16 10.95 -5.89
CA LEU A 157 19.75 9.65 -6.44
C LEU A 157 20.29 9.45 -7.86
N LEU A 158 19.98 10.36 -8.79
CA LEU A 158 20.27 10.17 -10.22
C LEU A 158 21.76 9.91 -10.54
N PRO A 159 22.73 10.59 -9.89
CA PRO A 159 24.15 10.32 -10.12
C PRO A 159 24.60 8.95 -9.58
N ASN A 160 23.83 8.33 -8.69
CA ASN A 160 24.17 7.10 -8.00
C ASN A 160 23.29 5.90 -8.40
N LEU A 161 22.49 6.00 -9.48
CA LEU A 161 21.55 4.95 -9.89
C LEU A 161 22.21 3.57 -10.08
N ASP A 162 23.38 3.52 -10.72
CA ASP A 162 24.14 2.26 -10.89
C ASP A 162 24.38 1.56 -9.54
N ARG A 163 24.71 2.32 -8.47
CA ARG A 163 24.89 1.78 -7.11
C ARG A 163 23.56 1.30 -6.51
N HIS A 164 22.46 2.01 -6.77
CA HIS A 164 21.14 1.59 -6.29
C HIS A 164 20.69 0.30 -6.98
N ILE A 165 20.87 0.16 -8.29
CA ILE A 165 20.53 -1.05 -9.03
C ILE A 165 21.28 -2.26 -8.46
N GLU A 166 22.59 -2.13 -8.22
CA GLU A 166 23.39 -3.19 -7.59
C GLU A 166 22.92 -3.53 -6.16
N GLN A 167 22.49 -2.52 -5.39
CA GLN A 167 21.93 -2.75 -4.06
C GLN A 167 20.62 -3.53 -4.11
N TRP A 168 19.76 -3.25 -5.09
CA TRP A 168 18.53 -4.02 -5.32
C TRP A 168 18.86 -5.44 -5.78
N ARG A 169 19.82 -5.63 -6.70
CA ARG A 169 20.33 -6.95 -7.07
C ARG A 169 20.80 -7.76 -5.86
N TYR A 170 21.56 -7.14 -4.96
CA TYR A 170 22.06 -7.81 -3.76
C TYR A 170 20.94 -8.22 -2.79
N ASN A 171 19.86 -7.44 -2.73
CA ASN A 171 18.72 -7.69 -1.85
C ASN A 171 17.67 -8.61 -2.47
N TYR A 172 17.79 -8.93 -3.77
CA TYR A 172 16.87 -9.83 -4.47
C TYR A 172 17.01 -11.27 -3.94
N ASN A 173 15.88 -11.93 -3.74
CA ASN A 173 15.81 -13.33 -3.38
C ASN A 173 15.42 -14.15 -4.61
N SER A 174 16.16 -15.22 -4.91
CA SER A 174 15.92 -16.10 -6.06
C SER A 174 14.56 -16.79 -6.08
N ASP A 175 13.84 -16.80 -4.95
CA ASP A 175 12.47 -17.33 -4.87
C ASP A 175 11.41 -16.34 -5.39
N ASP A 176 11.75 -15.05 -5.50
CA ASP A 176 10.85 -13.99 -5.97
C ASP A 176 10.92 -13.87 -7.50
N ASP A 177 9.81 -13.45 -8.12
CA ASP A 177 9.83 -13.11 -9.55
C ASP A 177 10.61 -11.79 -9.76
N PRO A 178 11.67 -11.76 -10.60
CA PRO A 178 12.45 -10.55 -10.82
C PRO A 178 11.63 -9.36 -11.35
N GLU A 179 10.67 -9.59 -12.25
CA GLU A 179 9.87 -8.49 -12.81
C GLU A 179 9.03 -7.83 -11.71
N ILE A 180 8.40 -8.65 -10.86
CA ILE A 180 7.63 -8.15 -9.72
C ILE A 180 8.55 -7.44 -8.70
N TYR A 181 9.72 -8.00 -8.41
CA TYR A 181 10.64 -7.43 -7.43
C TYR A 181 11.15 -6.04 -7.84
N PHE A 182 11.49 -5.83 -9.12
CA PHE A 182 12.01 -4.56 -9.62
C PHE A 182 10.94 -3.55 -10.04
N ASP A 183 9.65 -3.92 -10.05
CA ASP A 183 8.54 -3.07 -10.51
C ASP A 183 8.46 -1.72 -9.77
N ASP A 184 8.58 -1.73 -8.43
CA ASP A 184 8.53 -0.50 -7.64
C ASP A 184 9.66 0.47 -8.01
N LEU A 185 10.89 -0.03 -8.24
CA LEU A 185 12.02 0.80 -8.68
C LEU A 185 11.79 1.34 -10.09
N LYS A 186 11.35 0.49 -11.03
CA LYS A 186 11.05 0.90 -12.41
C LYS A 186 9.97 1.98 -12.43
N SER A 187 8.89 1.77 -11.68
CA SER A 187 7.78 2.71 -11.56
C SER A 187 8.25 4.06 -11.02
N ALA A 188 9.05 4.07 -9.94
CA ALA A 188 9.60 5.30 -9.39
C ALA A 188 10.49 6.07 -10.39
N LEU A 189 11.38 5.35 -11.11
CA LEU A 189 12.24 5.96 -12.12
C LEU A 189 11.45 6.50 -13.32
N GLN A 190 10.39 5.80 -13.75
CA GLN A 190 9.51 6.27 -14.82
C GLN A 190 8.80 7.57 -14.42
N ASP A 191 8.33 7.67 -13.17
CA ASP A 191 7.69 8.88 -12.68
C ASP A 191 8.68 10.05 -12.55
N TYR A 192 9.90 9.79 -12.07
CA TYR A 192 10.96 10.81 -12.11
C TYR A 192 11.31 11.23 -13.53
N GLY A 193 11.27 10.30 -14.50
CA GLY A 193 11.49 10.62 -15.91
C GLY A 193 10.46 11.61 -16.46
N LYS A 194 9.20 11.50 -16.03
CA LYS A 194 8.13 12.47 -16.36
C LYS A 194 8.37 13.81 -15.66
N GLU A 195 8.71 13.79 -14.37
CA GLU A 195 8.94 15.02 -13.59
C GLU A 195 10.16 15.81 -14.08
N PHE A 196 11.20 15.14 -14.59
CA PHE A 196 12.42 15.74 -15.10
C PHE A 196 12.50 15.80 -16.63
N GLU A 197 11.37 15.78 -17.34
CA GLU A 197 11.33 15.70 -18.82
C GLU A 197 12.12 16.81 -19.52
N GLU A 198 12.22 18.00 -18.91
CA GLU A 198 12.96 19.15 -19.45
C GLU A 198 14.48 19.08 -19.17
N ASN A 199 14.94 18.11 -18.37
CA ASN A 199 16.34 17.95 -18.02
C ASN A 199 16.97 16.77 -18.78
N GLU A 200 17.64 17.08 -19.89
CA GLU A 200 18.27 16.06 -20.76
C GLU A 200 19.22 15.12 -20.01
N ASN A 201 20.01 15.62 -19.05
CA ASN A 201 20.93 14.78 -18.29
C ASN A 201 20.21 13.82 -17.33
N ALA A 202 19.13 14.28 -16.69
CA ALA A 202 18.30 13.44 -15.85
C ALA A 202 17.61 12.35 -16.69
N VAL A 203 17.03 12.73 -17.82
CA VAL A 203 16.36 11.81 -18.76
C VAL A 203 17.33 10.75 -19.27
N GLU A 204 18.55 11.12 -19.66
CA GLU A 204 19.57 10.17 -20.12
C GLU A 204 19.93 9.15 -19.02
N ARG A 205 20.16 9.63 -17.79
CA ARG A 205 20.51 8.77 -16.64
C ARG A 205 19.39 7.81 -16.29
N ILE A 206 18.14 8.29 -16.24
CA ILE A 206 16.97 7.48 -15.93
C ILE A 206 16.74 6.44 -17.03
N THR A 207 16.86 6.84 -18.29
CA THR A 207 16.70 5.93 -19.45
C THR A 207 17.75 4.82 -19.42
N LYS A 208 19.01 5.17 -19.16
CA LYS A 208 20.08 4.18 -18.99
C LYS A 208 19.77 3.24 -17.84
N ALA A 209 19.40 3.76 -16.67
CA ALA A 209 19.10 2.97 -15.49
C ALA A 209 17.93 1.99 -15.72
N LEU A 210 16.86 2.41 -16.40
CA LEU A 210 15.75 1.54 -16.76
C LEU A 210 16.21 0.39 -17.67
N ALA A 211 17.04 0.67 -18.68
CA ALA A 211 17.61 -0.36 -19.54
C ALA A 211 18.55 -1.31 -18.78
N ASP A 212 19.37 -0.78 -17.86
CA ASP A 212 20.25 -1.59 -17.01
C ASP A 212 19.43 -2.52 -16.09
N ILE A 213 18.28 -2.07 -15.57
CA ILE A 213 17.35 -2.90 -14.79
C ILE A 213 16.72 -3.99 -15.67
N ASP A 214 16.26 -3.67 -16.87
CA ASP A 214 15.64 -4.65 -17.77
C ASP A 214 16.64 -5.77 -18.15
N LEU A 215 17.89 -5.41 -18.44
CA LEU A 215 18.97 -6.39 -18.67
C LEU A 215 19.23 -7.26 -17.43
N LEU A 216 19.26 -6.65 -16.25
CA LEU A 216 19.43 -7.38 -15.00
C LEU A 216 18.28 -8.38 -14.74
N ILE A 217 17.04 -7.99 -15.03
CA ILE A 217 15.87 -8.87 -14.93
C ILE A 217 16.04 -10.07 -15.87
N GLU A 218 16.43 -9.84 -17.14
CA GLU A 218 16.67 -10.92 -18.11
C GLU A 218 17.78 -11.88 -17.63
N GLU A 219 18.88 -11.34 -17.09
CA GLU A 219 19.96 -12.14 -16.48
C GLU A 219 19.40 -13.03 -15.36
N LEU A 220 18.71 -12.44 -14.38
CA LEU A 220 18.18 -13.17 -13.22
C LEU A 220 17.14 -14.22 -13.63
N GLN A 221 16.26 -13.91 -14.58
CA GLN A 221 15.28 -14.86 -15.11
C GLN A 221 15.94 -16.07 -15.76
N SER A 222 17.07 -15.88 -16.45
CA SER A 222 17.81 -16.98 -17.09
C SER A 222 18.52 -17.92 -16.10
N GLU A 223 18.78 -17.44 -14.88
CA GLU A 223 19.40 -18.22 -13.80
C GLU A 223 18.39 -19.08 -13.02
N ILE A 224 17.09 -18.76 -13.13
CA ILE A 224 16.03 -19.57 -12.51
C ILE A 224 16.00 -20.91 -13.25
N PRO A 225 16.24 -22.05 -12.58
CA PRO A 225 16.15 -23.36 -13.22
C PRO A 225 14.74 -23.51 -13.81
N GLU A 226 14.65 -23.88 -15.09
CA GLU A 226 13.39 -24.38 -15.63
C GLU A 226 12.90 -25.45 -14.66
N LYS A 227 11.79 -25.19 -13.96
CA LYS A 227 11.11 -26.23 -13.19
C LYS A 227 10.80 -27.30 -14.23
N SER A 228 11.54 -28.42 -14.16
CA SER A 228 11.21 -29.58 -14.97
C SER A 228 9.74 -29.90 -14.70
N ASP A 229 8.94 -29.99 -15.76
CA ASP A 229 7.57 -30.48 -15.73
C ASP A 229 7.49 -31.97 -15.31
N GLU A 230 8.36 -32.42 -14.41
CA GLU A 230 8.40 -33.78 -13.84
C GLU A 230 7.58 -33.92 -12.56
N ASP A 231 6.72 -32.96 -12.21
CA ASP A 231 5.67 -33.18 -11.19
C ASP A 231 4.25 -33.32 -11.79
N GLY A 232 4.19 -33.63 -13.09
CA GLY A 232 2.96 -33.98 -13.81
C GLY A 232 2.59 -35.47 -13.75
N SER A 233 3.22 -36.29 -12.90
CA SER A 233 2.98 -37.76 -12.84
C SER A 233 2.65 -38.31 -11.45
N LEU A 234 1.80 -37.62 -10.69
CA LEU A 234 1.07 -38.22 -9.55
C LEU A 234 -0.46 -38.17 -9.68
N GLY A 235 -0.98 -37.90 -10.88
CA GLY A 235 -2.44 -37.79 -11.13
C GLY A 235 -3.03 -38.76 -12.16
N ARG A 236 -2.23 -39.55 -12.88
CA ARG A 236 -2.70 -40.33 -14.05
C ARG A 236 -2.75 -41.85 -13.87
N ARG A 237 -2.54 -42.37 -12.65
CA ARG A 237 -2.66 -43.81 -12.37
C ARG A 237 -3.97 -44.24 -11.70
N ALA A 238 -4.88 -43.29 -11.41
CA ALA A 238 -6.16 -43.58 -10.78
C ALA A 238 -7.38 -43.56 -11.73
N GLN A 239 -7.18 -43.32 -13.04
CA GLN A 239 -8.29 -43.24 -14.00
C GLN A 239 -8.32 -44.36 -15.06
N GLU A 240 -7.30 -45.21 -15.16
CA GLU A 240 -7.33 -46.39 -16.06
C GLU A 240 -7.73 -47.70 -15.37
N GLU A 241 -7.72 -47.78 -14.03
CA GLU A 241 -8.26 -48.94 -13.30
C GLU A 241 -9.77 -48.83 -13.00
N ALA A 242 -10.39 -47.66 -13.19
CA ALA A 242 -11.83 -47.46 -13.00
C ALA A 242 -12.69 -47.73 -14.25
N GLN A 243 -12.09 -47.97 -15.42
CA GLN A 243 -12.82 -48.28 -16.66
C GLN A 243 -12.85 -49.77 -17.04
N ASN A 244 -12.28 -50.66 -16.22
CA ASN A 244 -12.32 -52.11 -16.45
C ASN A 244 -13.04 -52.94 -15.37
N SER A 245 -13.79 -52.31 -14.45
CA SER A 245 -14.66 -53.01 -13.50
C SER A 245 -16.13 -52.68 -13.74
N ALA A 246 -16.59 -52.91 -14.96
CA ALA A 246 -18.00 -53.03 -15.28
C ALA A 246 -18.45 -54.49 -15.09
N ARG A 247 -18.49 -55.00 -13.85
CA ARG A 247 -19.24 -56.21 -13.49
C ARG A 247 -19.83 -56.11 -12.08
N SER A 248 -21.13 -56.41 -12.02
CA SER A 248 -22.06 -56.48 -10.88
C SER A 248 -21.46 -56.72 -9.50
N ILE A 249 -21.75 -55.82 -8.56
CA ILE A 249 -21.59 -56.03 -7.10
C ILE A 249 -22.97 -56.11 -6.39
N PHE A 250 -24.07 -55.90 -7.12
CA PHE A 250 -25.42 -56.08 -6.59
C PHE A 250 -26.11 -57.24 -7.32
N ASP A 251 -25.83 -58.46 -6.88
CA ASP A 251 -26.73 -59.60 -7.01
C ASP A 251 -26.39 -60.64 -5.94
N ASP A 252 -27.43 -61.20 -5.31
CA ASP A 252 -27.46 -62.36 -4.40
C ASP A 252 -26.92 -62.23 -2.97
N VAL A 253 -27.84 -62.00 -2.01
CA VAL A 253 -28.05 -62.96 -0.91
C VAL A 253 -29.53 -62.94 -0.46
N ASP A 254 -30.30 -63.91 -0.94
CA ASP A 254 -31.52 -64.39 -0.29
C ASP A 254 -31.14 -65.38 0.84
N MET A 255 -31.49 -65.06 2.10
CA MET A 255 -32.07 -65.98 3.11
C MET A 255 -32.46 -65.27 4.40
#